data_AF-A0A2B7ZWK7-F1
#
_entry.id   AF-A0A2B7ZWK7-F1
#
_cell.length_a   1.000
_cell.length_b   1.000
_cell.length_c   1.000
_cell.angle_alpha   90.00
_cell.angle_beta   90.00
_cell.angle_gamma   90.00
#
_symmetry.space_group_name_H-M   'P 1'
#
loop_
_entity.id
_entity.type
_entity.pdbx_description
1 polymer ?
#
loop_
_entity_poly.entity_id
_entity_poly.type
_entity_poly.pdbx_seq_one_letter_code
_entity_poly.pdbx_strand_id
1 'polypeptide(L)'
;MVPSKGIFKDFSSGKGGDAITFVMEHEKMSYSETIRYLAAKYGVEIKEDASVNPEEFSQQESLYIAMGFARDFFQKNLTEKEEGQIGLNYFQMERRFSDAIIRKFELGYAL
;
A
#
# COMPACT_ATOMS: atom_id res chain seq x y z
N MET A 1 -8.22 23.57 -2.74
CA MET A 1 -8.73 22.54 -3.68
C MET A 1 -8.29 22.89 -5.08
N VAL A 2 -7.91 21.89 -5.89
CA VAL A 2 -7.74 22.05 -7.34
C VAL A 2 -8.93 21.35 -8.00
N PRO A 3 -10.02 22.09 -8.34
CA PRO A 3 -11.30 21.48 -8.76
C PRO A 3 -11.18 20.59 -9.99
N SER A 4 -10.28 20.93 -10.91
CA SER A 4 -10.00 20.16 -12.12
C SER A 4 -9.31 18.82 -11.88
N LYS A 5 -8.73 18.60 -10.70
CA LYS A 5 -7.98 17.38 -10.35
C LYS A 5 -8.65 16.55 -9.24
N GLY A 6 -9.74 17.02 -8.63
CA GLY A 6 -10.41 16.30 -7.54
C GLY A 6 -9.58 16.15 -6.26
N ILE A 7 -8.52 16.94 -6.09
CA ILE A 7 -7.56 16.84 -4.98
C ILE A 7 -7.52 18.12 -4.13
N PHE A 8 -7.14 17.96 -2.87
CA PHE A 8 -6.79 19.04 -1.96
C PHE A 8 -5.32 18.94 -1.54
N LYS A 9 -4.78 20.09 -1.15
CA LYS A 9 -3.46 20.23 -0.56
C LYS A 9 -3.58 21.23 0.58
N ASP A 10 -3.19 20.80 1.76
CA ASP A 10 -2.98 21.67 2.92
C ASP A 10 -1.57 22.27 2.82
N PHE A 11 -1.51 23.60 2.73
CA PHE A 11 -0.26 24.35 2.61
C PHE A 11 0.43 24.58 3.96
N SER A 12 -0.23 24.23 5.06
CA SER A 12 0.23 24.41 6.43
C SER A 12 0.94 23.14 6.93
N SER A 13 0.36 21.97 6.68
CA SER A 13 0.92 20.66 7.07
C SER A 13 1.62 19.92 5.94
N GLY A 14 1.48 20.38 4.69
CA GLY A 14 1.99 19.69 3.50
C GLY A 14 1.18 18.46 3.08
N LYS A 15 0.17 18.06 3.85
CA LYS A 15 -0.72 16.94 3.54
C LYS A 15 -1.53 17.22 2.28
N GLY A 16 -1.81 16.20 1.49
CA GLY A 16 -2.66 16.28 0.31
C GLY A 16 -3.32 14.95 0.02
N GLY A 17 -4.47 14.99 -0.64
CA GLY A 17 -5.29 13.81 -0.90
C GLY A 17 -6.50 14.13 -1.76
N ASP A 18 -7.41 13.17 -1.85
CA ASP A 18 -8.68 13.29 -2.57
C ASP A 18 -9.80 13.82 -1.65
N ALA A 19 -11.02 13.95 -2.19
CA ALA A 19 -12.17 14.42 -1.43
C ALA A 19 -12.52 13.53 -0.22
N ILE A 20 -12.24 12.22 -0.30
CA ILE A 20 -12.48 11.27 0.81
C ILE A 20 -11.50 11.55 1.94
N THR A 21 -10.22 11.70 1.60
CA THR A 21 -9.15 12.01 2.55
C THR A 21 -9.40 13.35 3.27
N PHE A 22 -9.99 14.33 2.57
CA PHE A 22 -10.37 15.60 3.18
C PHE A 22 -11.45 15.43 4.26
N VAL A 23 -12.49 14.65 3.97
CA VAL A 23 -13.60 14.41 4.90
C VAL A 23 -13.12 13.57 6.09
N MET A 24 -12.27 12.57 5.86
CA MET A 24 -11.62 11.79 6.92
C MET A 24 -10.86 12.68 7.91
N GLU A 25 -10.03 13.60 7.43
CA GLU A 25 -9.22 14.49 8.28
C GLU A 25 -10.07 15.57 8.97
N HIS A 26 -11.10 16.10 8.29
CA HIS A 26 -12.00 17.12 8.84
C HIS A 26 -12.90 16.56 9.95
N GLU A 27 -13.52 15.41 9.69
CA GLU A 27 -14.48 14.78 10.60
C GLU A 27 -13.84 13.76 11.56
N LYS A 28 -12.52 13.53 11.43
CA LYS A 28 -11.76 12.50 12.17
C LYS A 28 -12.39 11.11 12.07
N MET A 29 -12.90 10.78 10.90
CA MET A 29 -13.55 9.50 10.60
C MET A 29 -12.57 8.53 9.95
N SER A 30 -12.74 7.23 10.20
CA SER A 30 -12.06 6.19 9.44
C SER A 30 -12.54 6.18 7.98
N TYR A 31 -11.80 5.51 7.09
CA TYR A 31 -12.16 5.40 5.68
C TYR A 31 -13.56 4.77 5.51
N SER A 32 -13.85 3.66 6.21
CA SER A 32 -15.15 2.98 6.15
C SER A 32 -16.31 3.85 6.62
N GLU A 33 -16.12 4.60 7.72
CA GLU A 33 -17.11 5.55 8.21
C GLU A 33 -17.34 6.71 7.22
N THR A 34 -16.27 7.22 6.61
CA THR A 34 -16.35 8.29 5.62
C THR A 34 -17.10 7.85 4.36
N ILE A 35 -16.85 6.64 3.89
CA ILE A 35 -17.56 6.06 2.74
C ILE A 35 -19.04 5.89 3.05
N ARG A 36 -19.40 5.35 4.24
CA ARG A 36 -20.79 5.26 4.70
C ARG A 36 -21.47 6.64 4.79
N TYR A 37 -20.78 7.61 5.39
CA TYR A 37 -21.28 8.98 5.52
C TYR A 37 -21.54 9.63 4.16
N LEU A 38 -20.59 9.53 3.22
CA LEU A 38 -20.74 10.11 1.89
C LEU A 38 -21.83 9.40 1.09
N ALA A 39 -21.92 8.08 1.19
CA ALA A 39 -22.95 7.32 0.50
C ALA A 39 -24.36 7.65 1.01
N ALA A 40 -24.54 7.74 2.33
CA ALA A 40 -25.79 8.21 2.92
C ALA A 40 -26.14 9.65 2.50
N LYS A 41 -25.14 10.54 2.46
CA LYS A 41 -25.30 11.95 2.07
C LYS A 41 -25.72 12.14 0.62
N TYR A 42 -25.25 11.29 -0.29
CA TYR A 42 -25.52 11.39 -1.73
C TYR A 42 -26.50 10.32 -2.24
N GLY A 43 -27.12 9.55 -1.35
CA GLY A 43 -28.11 8.53 -1.71
C GLY A 43 -27.52 7.34 -2.49
N VAL A 44 -26.23 7.05 -2.32
CA VAL A 44 -25.58 5.88 -2.92
C VAL A 44 -25.82 4.69 -1.99
N GLU A 45 -26.42 3.63 -2.51
CA GLU A 45 -26.63 2.40 -1.75
C GLU A 45 -25.32 1.59 -1.74
N ILE A 46 -24.65 1.53 -0.58
CA ILE A 46 -23.50 0.64 -0.39
C ILE A 46 -24.07 -0.74 -0.08
N LYS A 47 -23.84 -1.69 -0.99
CA LYS A 47 -23.93 -3.11 -0.64
C LYS A 47 -22.73 -3.43 0.23
N GLU A 48 -22.90 -3.28 1.53
CA GLU A 48 -21.94 -3.84 2.48
C GLU A 48 -22.06 -5.36 2.36
N ASP A 49 -21.01 -6.00 1.86
CA ASP A 49 -20.87 -7.44 2.04
C ASP A 49 -20.73 -7.67 3.54
N ALA A 50 -21.85 -8.02 4.17
CA ALA A 50 -21.93 -8.36 5.60
C ALA A 50 -21.02 -9.55 5.99
N SER A 51 -20.31 -10.14 5.03
CA SER A 51 -19.31 -11.18 5.21
C SER A 51 -17.91 -10.66 5.53
N VAL A 52 -17.62 -9.35 5.40
CA VAL A 52 -16.29 -8.83 5.77
C VAL A 52 -16.28 -8.55 7.28
N ASN A 53 -15.86 -9.55 8.05
CA ASN A 53 -15.66 -9.41 9.48
C ASN A 53 -14.55 -8.35 9.74
N PRO A 54 -14.81 -7.29 10.54
CA PRO A 54 -13.79 -6.28 10.87
C PRO A 54 -12.50 -6.88 11.47
N GLU A 55 -12.62 -7.98 12.21
CA GLU A 55 -11.45 -8.70 12.75
C GLU A 55 -10.63 -9.36 11.62
N GLU A 56 -11.29 -9.94 10.61
CA GLU A 56 -10.61 -10.53 9.45
C GLU A 56 -9.90 -9.45 8.63
N PHE A 57 -10.52 -8.28 8.46
CA PHE A 57 -9.89 -7.15 7.77
C PHE A 57 -8.64 -6.64 8.51
N SER A 58 -8.73 -6.48 9.84
CA SER A 58 -7.59 -6.09 10.68
C SER A 58 -6.46 -7.13 10.65
N GLN A 59 -6.82 -8.42 10.68
CA GLN A 59 -5.86 -9.51 10.53
C GLN A 59 -5.18 -9.47 9.15
N GLN A 60 -5.93 -9.27 8.07
CA GLN A 60 -5.37 -9.10 6.73
C GLN A 60 -4.41 -7.92 6.66
N GLU A 61 -4.77 -6.77 7.22
CA GLU A 61 -3.89 -5.59 7.27
C GLU A 61 -2.59 -5.89 8.02
N SER A 62 -2.67 -6.58 9.18
CA SER A 62 -1.48 -7.00 9.92
C SER A 62 -0.58 -7.96 9.14
N LEU A 63 -1.18 -8.86 8.36
CA LEU A 63 -0.46 -9.78 7.47
C LEU A 63 0.24 -9.03 6.35
N TYR A 64 -0.41 -8.05 5.72
CA TYR A 64 0.21 -7.21 4.70
C TYR A 64 1.42 -6.45 5.24
N ILE A 65 1.34 -5.93 6.47
CA ILE A 65 2.47 -5.26 7.12
C ILE A 65 3.63 -6.23 7.33
N ALA A 66 3.35 -7.43 7.86
CA ALA A 66 4.37 -8.46 8.06
C ALA A 66 5.01 -8.92 6.74
N MET A 67 4.20 -9.09 5.69
CA MET A 67 4.69 -9.43 4.35
C MET A 67 5.54 -8.31 3.75
N GLY A 68 5.17 -7.05 3.95
CA GLY A 68 5.97 -5.89 3.55
C GLY A 68 7.34 -5.88 4.22
N PHE A 69 7.38 -6.13 5.54
CA PHE A 69 8.65 -6.26 6.27
C PHE A 69 9.50 -7.42 5.74
N ALA A 70 8.89 -8.59 5.52
CA ALA A 70 9.59 -9.75 4.99
C ALA A 70 10.17 -9.49 3.59
N ARG A 71 9.40 -8.86 2.70
CA ARG A 71 9.86 -8.42 1.37
C ARG A 71 11.09 -7.54 1.49
N ASP A 72 11.04 -6.49 2.30
CA ASP A 72 12.15 -5.54 2.46
C ASP A 72 13.40 -6.24 3.03
N PHE A 73 13.20 -7.14 3.98
CA PHE A 73 14.27 -7.96 4.55
C PHE A 73 14.95 -8.83 3.49
N PHE A 74 14.18 -9.54 2.66
CA PHE A 74 14.73 -10.40 1.62
C PHE A 74 15.39 -9.61 0.48
N GLN A 75 14.87 -8.43 0.12
CA GLN A 75 15.55 -7.54 -0.82
C GLN A 75 16.92 -7.10 -0.29
N LYS A 76 17.00 -6.68 0.97
CA LYS A 76 18.27 -6.31 1.60
C LYS A 76 19.25 -7.47 1.62
N ASN A 77 18.79 -8.68 1.95
CA ASN A 77 19.64 -9.86 1.88
C ASN A 77 20.21 -10.08 0.47
N LEU A 78 19.42 -9.86 -0.58
CA LEU A 78 19.87 -10.01 -1.97
C LEU A 78 20.93 -8.97 -2.35
N THR A 79 20.78 -7.71 -1.92
CA THR A 79 21.63 -6.60 -2.39
C THR A 79 22.76 -6.18 -1.45
N GLU A 80 22.63 -6.41 -0.15
CA GLU A 80 23.56 -5.88 0.87
C GLU A 80 24.47 -6.96 1.49
N LYS A 81 24.08 -8.24 1.43
CA LYS A 81 24.86 -9.33 2.02
C LYS A 81 25.73 -10.03 0.97
N GLU A 82 26.90 -10.50 1.40
CA GLU A 82 27.83 -11.24 0.53
C GLU A 82 27.20 -12.53 0.01
N GLU A 83 26.45 -13.24 0.85
CA GLU A 83 25.75 -14.47 0.46
C GLU A 83 24.62 -14.20 -0.55
N GLY A 84 24.08 -12.98 -0.58
CA GLY A 84 23.08 -12.52 -1.56
C GLY A 84 23.60 -12.46 -2.99
N GLN A 85 24.93 -12.38 -3.16
CA GLN A 85 25.56 -12.34 -4.48
C GLN A 85 25.27 -13.61 -5.29
N ILE A 86 25.07 -14.75 -4.64
CA ILE A 86 24.70 -16.00 -5.30
C ILE A 86 23.32 -15.86 -5.96
N GLY A 87 22.35 -15.31 -5.24
CA GLY A 87 21.01 -15.03 -5.76
C GLY A 87 21.02 -14.00 -6.89
N LEU A 88 21.80 -12.91 -6.75
CA LEU A 88 21.95 -11.91 -7.80
C LEU A 88 22.58 -12.49 -9.07
N ASN A 89 23.64 -13.28 -8.93
CA ASN A 89 24.29 -13.94 -10.06
C ASN A 89 23.33 -14.89 -10.76
N TYR A 90 22.52 -15.66 -10.03
CA TYR A 90 21.50 -16.52 -10.61
C TYR A 90 20.48 -15.70 -11.44
N PHE A 91 19.95 -14.61 -10.88
CA PHE A 91 18.99 -13.76 -11.59
C PHE A 91 19.58 -13.08 -12.82
N GLN A 92 20.80 -12.56 -12.73
CA GLN A 92 21.43 -11.81 -13.81
C GLN A 92 22.08 -12.69 -14.88
N MET A 93 22.81 -13.74 -14.48
CA MET A 93 23.62 -14.55 -15.40
C MET A 93 22.82 -15.71 -16.00
N GLU A 94 22.07 -16.44 -15.18
CA GLU A 94 21.30 -17.60 -15.64
C GLU A 94 19.94 -17.19 -16.20
N ARG A 95 19.21 -16.35 -15.45
CA ARG A 95 17.86 -15.92 -15.84
C ARG A 95 17.83 -14.67 -16.71
N ARG A 96 18.95 -13.94 -16.81
CA ARG A 96 19.08 -12.71 -17.62
C ARG A 96 18.07 -11.63 -17.25
N PHE A 97 17.72 -11.53 -15.98
CA PHE A 97 16.92 -10.43 -15.47
C PHE A 97 17.77 -9.17 -15.36
N SER A 98 17.27 -8.08 -15.92
CA SER A 98 17.85 -6.76 -15.69
C SER A 98 17.57 -6.29 -14.27
N ASP A 99 18.43 -5.42 -13.74
CA ASP A 99 18.23 -4.80 -12.42
C ASP A 99 16.89 -4.07 -12.31
N ALA A 100 16.39 -3.53 -13.42
CA ALA A 100 15.08 -2.91 -13.49
C ALA A 100 13.95 -3.92 -13.23
N ILE A 101 14.06 -5.15 -13.74
CA ILE A 101 13.10 -6.24 -13.48
C ILE A 101 13.20 -6.68 -12.03
N ILE A 102 14.42 -6.90 -11.53
CA ILE A 102 14.65 -7.34 -10.14
C ILE A 102 14.04 -6.33 -9.16
N ARG A 103 14.23 -5.03 -9.39
CA ARG A 103 13.63 -3.96 -8.58
C ARG A 103 12.12 -3.83 -8.77
N LYS A 104 11.62 -3.88 -10.02
CA LYS A 104 10.19 -3.73 -10.32
C LYS A 104 9.34 -4.84 -9.69
N PHE A 105 9.86 -6.06 -9.69
CA PHE A 105 9.18 -7.22 -9.09
C PHE A 105 9.63 -7.49 -7.66
N GLU A 106 10.43 -6.59 -7.08
CA GLU A 106 10.75 -6.61 -5.66
C GLU A 106 11.41 -7.93 -5.19
N LEU A 107 12.22 -8.56 -6.07
CA LEU A 107 12.82 -9.87 -5.80
C LEU A 107 13.82 -9.80 -4.65
N GLY A 108 13.82 -10.83 -3.80
CA GLY A 108 14.70 -10.95 -2.65
C GLY A 108 15.35 -12.34 -2.54
N TYR A 109 16.21 -12.49 -1.54
CA TYR A 109 16.95 -13.73 -1.27
C TYR A 109 16.79 -14.15 0.19
N ALA A 110 16.46 -15.43 0.40
CA ALA A 110 16.52 -16.09 1.70
C ALA A 110 17.86 -16.83 1.81
N LEU A 111 18.57 -16.58 2.91
CA LEU A 111 19.88 -17.17 3.20
C LEU A 111 19.78 -18.68 3.49
#